data_AF-A0A535EWP9-F1
#
_entry.id   AF-A0A535EWP9-F1
#
_cell.length_a   1.000
_cell.length_b   1.000
_cell.length_c   1.000
_cell.angle_alpha   90.00
_cell.angle_beta   90.00
_cell.angle_gamma   90.00
#
_symmetry.space_group_name_H-M   'P 1'
#
loop_
_entity.id
_entity.type
_entity.pdbx_description
1 polymer ?
#
loop_
_entity_poly.entity_id
_entity_poly.type
_entity_poly.pdbx_seq_one_letter_code
_entity_poly.pdbx_strand_id
1 'polypeptide(L)'
;MSPEKPTERRLVPQLELDKPIYTLGVASEMLDAHPRTLMVYEQLEMVKPQRTAKLQAIQKLTRKHGVNLAGARYILSLLKELYEHNIDPPPRFRDVDVSLLRV
;
A
#
# COMPACT_ATOMS: atom_id res chain seq x y z
N MET A 1 21.72 -30.38 -24.56
CA MET A 1 21.06 -30.36 -23.24
C MET A 1 21.59 -29.13 -22.50
N SER A 2 20.90 -28.00 -22.66
CA SER A 2 21.26 -26.77 -21.96
C SER A 2 20.74 -26.87 -20.53
N PRO A 3 21.52 -26.53 -19.49
CA PRO A 3 21.00 -26.52 -18.14
C PRO A 3 20.00 -25.37 -18.01
N GLU A 4 18.78 -25.72 -17.59
CA GLU A 4 17.75 -24.75 -17.24
C GLU A 4 18.28 -23.80 -16.17
N LYS A 5 18.24 -22.50 -16.46
CA LYS A 5 18.54 -21.46 -15.46
C LYS A 5 17.51 -21.60 -14.33
N PRO A 6 17.91 -21.52 -13.05
CA PRO A 6 16.96 -21.56 -11.96
C PRO A 6 16.03 -20.36 -12.13
N THR A 7 14.73 -20.65 -12.23
CA THR A 7 13.69 -19.63 -12.15
C THR A 7 13.90 -18.89 -10.84
N GLU A 8 14.35 -17.63 -10.91
CA GLU A 8 14.26 -16.67 -9.82
C GLU A 8 12.80 -16.65 -9.37
N ARG A 9 12.48 -17.44 -8.35
CA ARG A 9 11.27 -17.23 -7.55
C ARG A 9 11.42 -15.82 -7.03
N ARG A 10 10.70 -14.90 -7.67
CA ARG A 10 10.54 -13.51 -7.24
C ARG A 10 10.09 -13.59 -5.78
N LEU A 11 11.04 -13.48 -4.86
CA LEU A 11 10.80 -13.41 -3.42
C LEU A 11 9.96 -12.17 -3.24
N VAL A 12 8.65 -12.34 -3.17
CA VAL A 12 7.79 -11.35 -2.55
C VAL A 12 8.39 -11.18 -1.15
N PRO A 13 8.97 -10.03 -0.80
CA PRO A 13 9.52 -9.87 0.53
C PRO A 13 8.36 -10.14 1.48
N GLN A 14 8.48 -11.16 2.33
CA GLN A 14 7.67 -11.22 3.54
C GLN A 14 7.82 -9.84 4.16
N LEU A 15 6.71 -9.09 4.21
CA LEU A 15 6.69 -7.78 4.84
C LEU A 15 7.20 -7.99 6.25
N GLU A 16 8.41 -7.52 6.52
CA GLU A 16 8.92 -7.42 7.88
C GLU A 16 8.12 -6.32 8.55
N LEU A 17 6.97 -6.73 9.09
CA LEU A 17 5.94 -5.88 9.71
C LEU A 17 6.51 -5.02 10.85
N ASP A 18 7.67 -5.40 11.40
CA ASP A 18 8.38 -4.66 12.44
C ASP A 18 9.06 -3.38 11.92
N LYS A 19 9.12 -3.16 10.59
CA LYS A 19 9.69 -1.94 10.03
C LYS A 19 8.64 -0.83 9.92
N PRO A 20 8.89 0.36 10.50
CA PRO A 20 7.96 1.47 10.41
C PRO A 20 7.79 1.93 8.95
N ILE A 21 6.53 2.12 8.55
CA ILE A 21 6.16 2.55 7.20
C ILE A 21 5.97 4.06 7.20
N TYR A 22 6.81 4.75 6.41
CA TYR A 22 6.78 6.19 6.28
C TYR A 22 6.06 6.64 5.02
N THR A 23 5.26 7.70 5.12
CA THR A 23 4.74 8.40 3.95
C THR A 23 5.87 9.17 3.27
N LEU A 24 5.71 9.52 1.99
CA LEU A 24 6.72 10.28 1.25
C LEU A 24 7.10 11.58 1.97
N GLY A 25 6.13 12.30 2.55
CA GLY A 25 6.40 13.52 3.31
C GLY A 25 7.25 13.27 4.55
N VAL A 26 6.93 12.23 5.34
CA VAL A 26 7.71 11.89 6.54
C VAL A 26 9.11 11.40 6.17
N ALA A 27 9.25 10.59 5.12
CA ALA A 27 10.54 10.16 4.62
C ALA A 27 11.39 11.36 4.13
N SER A 28 10.75 12.35 3.49
CA SER A 28 11.39 13.59 3.08
C SER A 28 11.93 14.41 4.24
N GLU A 29 11.14 14.56 5.31
CA GLU A 29 11.58 15.27 6.53
C GLU A 29 12.71 14.51 7.24
N MET A 30 12.63 13.18 7.33
CA MET A 30 13.65 12.35 7.97
C MET A 30 14.99 12.34 7.23
N LEU A 31 14.95 12.41 5.90
CA LEU A 31 16.13 12.36 5.04
C LEU A 31 16.65 13.74 4.64
N ASP A 32 16.04 14.81 5.16
CA ASP A 32 16.28 16.20 4.74
C ASP A 32 16.29 16.35 3.20
N ALA A 33 15.37 15.63 2.55
CA ALA A 33 15.33 15.47 1.10
C ALA A 33 13.96 15.91 0.56
N HIS A 34 13.97 16.78 -0.44
CA HIS A 34 12.74 17.24 -1.07
C HIS A 34 11.95 16.04 -1.67
N PRO A 35 10.61 15.98 -1.54
CA PRO A 35 9.80 14.87 -2.07
C PRO A 35 10.05 14.56 -3.54
N ARG A 36 10.32 15.60 -4.35
CA ARG A 36 10.67 15.45 -5.76
C ARG A 36 11.94 14.62 -5.98
N THR A 37 12.94 14.75 -5.10
CA THR A 37 14.20 14.00 -5.17
C THR A 37 13.99 12.53 -4.86
N LEU A 38 13.19 12.22 -3.82
CA LEU A 38 12.83 10.83 -3.49
C LEU A 38 12.03 10.17 -4.62
N MET A 39 11.15 10.91 -5.30
CA MET A 39 10.45 10.43 -6.49
C MET A 39 11.42 10.16 -7.65
N VAL A 40 12.44 11.00 -7.85
CA VAL A 40 13.48 10.74 -8.86
C VAL A 40 14.28 9.48 -8.51
N TYR A 41 14.61 9.27 -7.24
CA TYR A 41 15.28 8.05 -6.80
C TYR A 41 14.42 6.79 -6.97
N GLU A 42 13.09 6.89 -6.81
CA GLU A 42 12.17 5.82 -7.21
C GLU A 42 12.24 5.55 -8.71
N GLN A 43 12.19 6.60 -9.55
CA GLN A 43 12.24 6.48 -11.01
C GLN A 43 13.57 5.87 -11.50
N LEU A 44 14.67 6.13 -10.80
CA LEU A 44 15.99 5.56 -11.08
C LEU A 44 16.19 4.17 -10.45
N GLU A 45 15.14 3.56 -9.91
CA GLU A 45 15.15 2.27 -9.20
C GLU A 45 16.09 2.21 -7.97
N MET A 46 16.59 3.36 -7.51
CA MET A 46 17.47 3.48 -6.34
C MET A 46 16.71 3.28 -5.03
N VAL A 47 15.40 3.55 -5.03
CA VAL A 47 14.50 3.33 -3.89
C VAL A 47 13.25 2.62 -4.39
N LYS A 48 12.82 1.56 -3.71
CA LYS A 48 11.58 0.83 -4.04
C LYS A 48 10.54 1.08 -2.96
N PRO A 49 9.52 1.92 -3.18
CA PRO A 49 8.47 2.10 -2.18
C PRO A 49 7.64 0.83 -2.06
N GLN A 50 7.47 0.34 -0.84
CA GLN A 50 6.45 -0.66 -0.56
C GLN A 50 5.09 0.01 -0.62
N ARG A 51 4.40 -0.17 -1.76
CA ARG A 51 2.98 0.19 -1.86
C ARG A 51 2.18 -0.85 -1.08
N THR A 52 1.86 -0.54 0.16
CA THR A 52 0.95 -1.37 0.95
C THR A 52 -0.46 -1.30 0.35
N ALA A 53 -1.22 -2.38 0.46
CA ALA A 53 -2.61 -2.41 0.04
C ALA A 53 -3.45 -1.33 0.75
N LYS A 54 -3.08 -0.94 1.97
CA LYS A 54 -3.67 0.20 2.67
C LYS A 54 -3.54 1.51 1.88
N LEU A 55 -2.36 1.80 1.33
CA LEU A 55 -2.15 3.00 0.51
C LEU A 55 -2.92 2.92 -0.81
N GLN A 56 -2.99 1.74 -1.43
CA GLN A 56 -3.79 1.52 -2.65
C GLN A 56 -5.28 1.70 -2.38
N ALA A 57 -5.78 1.19 -1.26
CA ALA A 57 -7.16 1.31 -0.83
C ALA A 57 -7.55 2.78 -0.56
N ILE A 58 -6.68 3.55 0.12
CA ILE A 58 -6.86 4.99 0.29
C ILE A 58 -6.92 5.71 -1.05
N GLN A 59 -5.98 5.43 -1.97
CA GLN A 59 -5.97 6.05 -3.30
C GLN A 59 -7.21 5.71 -4.11
N LYS A 60 -7.73 4.48 -3.98
CA LYS A 60 -8.95 4.06 -4.65
C LYS A 60 -10.16 4.82 -4.13
N LEU A 61 -10.28 4.95 -2.81
CA LEU A 61 -11.34 5.74 -2.18
C LEU A 61 -11.28 7.22 -2.56
N THR A 62 -10.08 7.81 -2.62
CA THR A 62 -9.96 9.23 -2.98
C THR A 62 -10.14 9.52 -4.46
N ARG A 63 -9.62 8.67 -5.35
CA ARG A 63 -9.67 8.90 -6.80
C ARG A 63 -10.91 8.35 -7.48
N LYS A 64 -11.35 7.14 -7.12
CA LYS A 64 -12.48 6.46 -7.76
C LYS A 64 -13.82 6.76 -7.08
N HIS A 65 -13.81 6.90 -5.75
CA HIS A 65 -15.02 7.16 -4.98
C HIS A 65 -15.17 8.64 -4.56
N GLY A 66 -14.21 9.49 -4.88
CA GLY A 66 -14.27 10.94 -4.62
C GLY A 66 -14.25 11.32 -3.14
N VAL A 67 -13.78 10.42 -2.27
CA VAL A 67 -13.79 10.64 -0.82
C VAL A 67 -12.53 11.41 -0.42
N ASN A 68 -12.61 12.32 0.55
CA ASN A 68 -11.40 12.94 1.10
C ASN A 68 -10.59 11.95 1.96
N LEU A 69 -9.38 12.32 2.39
CA LEU A 69 -8.51 11.45 3.17
C LEU A 69 -9.13 11.01 4.51
N ALA A 70 -9.84 11.90 5.20
CA ALA A 70 -10.49 11.59 6.48
C ALA A 70 -11.61 10.56 6.29
N GLY A 71 -12.44 10.74 5.27
CA GLY A 71 -13.49 9.80 4.91
C GLY A 71 -12.93 8.46 4.42
N ALA A 72 -11.84 8.48 3.62
CA ALA A 72 -11.19 7.26 3.19
C ALA A 72 -10.68 6.44 4.38
N ARG A 73 -10.11 7.10 5.40
CA ARG A 73 -9.72 6.43 6.66
C ARG A 73 -10.92 5.82 7.38
N TYR A 74 -12.01 6.56 7.52
CA TYR A 74 -13.20 6.07 8.22
C TYR A 74 -13.86 4.89 7.50
N ILE A 75 -14.00 4.98 6.17
CA ILE A 75 -14.52 3.90 5.33
C ILE A 75 -13.65 2.65 5.46
N LEU A 76 -12.31 2.79 5.47
CA LEU A 76 -11.43 1.63 5.65
C LEU A 76 -11.61 0.98 7.02
N SER A 77 -11.80 1.76 8.09
CA SER A 77 -12.10 1.22 9.41
C SER A 77 -13.42 0.43 9.42
N LEU A 78 -14.47 0.96 8.78
CA LEU A 78 -15.75 0.26 8.66
C LEU A 78 -15.64 -1.02 7.83
N LEU A 79 -14.96 -0.98 6.68
CA LEU A 79 -14.77 -2.16 5.83
C LEU A 79 -13.94 -3.24 6.55
N LYS A 80 -13.00 -2.84 7.40
CA LYS A 80 -12.25 -3.76 8.27
C LYS A 80 -13.16 -4.43 9.30
N GLU A 81 -14.02 -3.67 9.96
CA GLU A 81 -14.99 -4.21 10.93
C GLU A 81 -15.95 -5.21 10.25
N LEU A 82 -16.47 -4.87 9.06
CA LEU A 82 -17.28 -5.80 8.26
C LEU A 82 -16.52 -7.08 7.94
N TYR A 83 -15.26 -6.97 7.51
CA TYR A 83 -14.41 -8.13 7.21
C TYR A 83 -14.17 -9.02 8.43
N GLU A 84 -13.86 -8.42 9.60
CA GLU A 84 -13.66 -9.15 10.86
C GLU A 84 -14.90 -9.89 11.33
N HIS A 85 -16.09 -9.35 11.05
CA HIS A 85 -17.37 -9.98 11.34
C HIS A 85 -17.90 -10.90 10.22
N ASN A 86 -17.10 -11.17 9.18
CA ASN A 86 -17.49 -11.96 8.00
C ASN A 86 -18.76 -11.42 7.31
N ILE A 87 -18.94 -10.10 7.33
CA ILE A 87 -20.04 -9.41 6.66
C ILE A 87 -19.53 -8.91 5.30
N ASP A 88 -20.28 -9.23 4.24
CA ASP A 88 -19.94 -8.75 2.91
C ASP A 88 -20.00 -7.22 2.82
N PRO A 89 -18.96 -6.57 2.28
CA PRO A 89 -19.00 -5.14 2.07
C PRO A 89 -20.02 -4.77 0.98
N PRO A 90 -20.57 -3.53 1.02
CA PRO A 90 -21.48 -3.05 -0.01
C PRO A 90 -20.87 -3.20 -1.42
N PRO A 91 -21.66 -3.48 -2.47
CA PRO A 91 -21.15 -3.72 -3.83
C PRO A 91 -20.19 -2.64 -4.34
N ARG A 92 -20.44 -1.38 -3.96
CA ARG A 92 -19.62 -0.21 -4.30
C ARG A 92 -18.21 -0.19 -3.69
N PHE A 93 -17.90 -1.09 -2.74
CA PHE A 93 -16.61 -1.16 -2.05
C PHE A 93 -15.94 -2.53 -2.15
N ARG A 94 -16.51 -3.49 -2.90
CA ARG A 94 -15.92 -4.84 -3.08
C ARG A 94 -14.57 -4.83 -3.79
N ASP A 95 -14.29 -3.76 -4.52
CA ASP A 95 -13.03 -3.55 -5.21
C ASP A 95 -11.95 -2.94 -4.29
N VAL A 96 -12.26 -2.60 -3.05
CA VAL A 96 -11.31 -2.13 -2.05
C VAL A 96 -10.78 -3.35 -1.28
N ASP A 97 -9.50 -3.67 -1.46
CA ASP A 97 -8.86 -4.77 -0.74
C ASP A 97 -8.55 -4.37 0.71
N VAL A 98 -9.22 -5.05 1.65
CA VAL A 98 -9.05 -4.88 3.10
C VAL A 98 -8.32 -6.04 3.78
N SER A 99 -7.97 -7.09 3.03
CA SER A 99 -7.34 -8.32 3.53
C SER A 99 -5.99 -8.08 4.21
N LEU A 100 -5.33 -7.00 3.81
CA LEU A 100 -3.98 -6.60 4.24
C LEU A 100 -3.99 -5.48 5.29
N LEU A 101 -5.16 -5.16 5.86
CA LEU A 101 -5.29 -4.21 6.97
C LEU A 101 -5.08 -4.85 8.36
N ARG A 102 -4.51 -6.06 8.42
CA ARG A 102 -4.11 -6.67 9.69
C ARG A 102 -2.97 -5.87 10.33
N VAL A 103 -3.13 -5.61 11.63
CA VAL A 103 -2.07 -5.13 12.54
C VAL A 103 -1.17 -6.31 12.87
#